data_AF-A0A4S4KKB3-F1
#
_entry.id   AF-A0A4S4KKB3-F1
#
_cell.length_a   1.000
_cell.length_b   1.000
_cell.length_c   1.000
_cell.angle_alpha   90.00
_cell.angle_beta   90.00
_cell.angle_gamma   90.00
#
_symmetry.space_group_name_H-M   'P 1'
#
loop_
_entity.id
_entity.type
_entity.pdbx_description
1 polymer ?
#
loop_
_entity_poly.entity_id
_entity_poly.type
_entity_poly.pdbx_seq_one_letter_code
_entity_poly.pdbx_strand_id
1 'polypeptide(L)'
;MAFTALLAFVAFAVVSQAAPAAESAICSDGTRVTNSICCAFIPLKEDLQSTIFMNDCGEDAHEVVRLTFHDAVAISRSQGPKVGGGADGSMLLFPTVEPNFSANNGIDDSVNNLIPFMQKHNTISAGDLVQFAGAVALTNCPGAPRLEFLAGRPNKTIAAVDGLIPEPSDNVSKILARFKDAGDFSPFEVVALLASHTIARADKVDETVDAAPFDSTPFTFDTQVFLEVLLKGTGFPGTGNNSGEVSSPLPLTSGTDTGEMRLQSDFALARDERTACAWQSFVNEQEFMASSFRAAMAKLAVLGHNRNDLVDCSDVVPQAKPAVNKPATFPATKSKADLELSCKSLKFPTLTTDRGATESLIPHCSNGSMNCTAVQFTGPA
;
A
#
# COMPACT_ATOMS: atom_id res chain seq x y z
N MET A 1 -44.14 28.99 -59.50
CA MET A 1 -43.15 29.52 -58.54
C MET A 1 -42.38 28.33 -57.99
N ALA A 2 -41.16 28.10 -58.48
CA ALA A 2 -40.32 26.98 -58.07
C ALA A 2 -39.18 27.53 -57.21
N PHE A 3 -39.05 27.02 -55.98
CA PHE A 3 -37.98 27.34 -55.05
C PHE A 3 -36.80 26.41 -55.32
N THR A 4 -35.67 26.96 -55.77
CA THR A 4 -34.37 26.29 -55.78
C THR A 4 -33.63 26.65 -54.48
N ALA A 5 -33.44 25.67 -53.61
CA ALA A 5 -32.64 25.80 -52.40
C ALA A 5 -31.15 25.61 -52.72
N LEU A 6 -30.31 26.57 -52.33
CA LEU A 6 -28.85 26.48 -52.41
C LEU A 6 -28.32 25.92 -51.08
N LEU A 7 -27.70 24.74 -51.10
CA LEU A 7 -26.98 24.15 -49.97
C LEU A 7 -25.55 24.70 -49.94
N ALA A 8 -25.21 25.48 -48.91
CA ALA A 8 -23.83 25.90 -48.65
C ALA A 8 -23.14 24.86 -47.76
N PHE A 9 -22.11 24.19 -48.28
CA PHE A 9 -21.22 23.35 -47.51
C PHE A 9 -20.17 24.22 -46.81
N VAL A 10 -20.22 24.29 -45.48
CA VAL A 10 -19.16 24.88 -44.65
C VAL A 10 -18.16 23.79 -44.31
N ALA A 11 -16.93 23.89 -44.85
CA ALA A 11 -15.83 23.00 -44.49
C ALA A 11 -15.21 23.46 -43.16
N PHE A 12 -15.35 22.67 -42.11
CA PHE A 12 -14.61 22.85 -40.86
C PHE A 12 -13.18 22.32 -41.05
N ALA A 13 -12.20 23.21 -41.05
CA ALA A 13 -10.79 22.82 -40.92
C ALA A 13 -10.51 22.46 -39.45
N VAL A 14 -10.36 21.16 -39.17
CA VAL A 14 -9.89 20.68 -37.88
C VAL A 14 -8.37 20.86 -37.83
N VAL A 15 -7.90 21.85 -37.07
CA VAL A 15 -6.47 21.97 -36.75
C VAL A 15 -6.17 20.97 -35.65
N SER A 16 -5.62 19.81 -36.00
CA SER A 16 -5.04 18.89 -35.04
C SER A 16 -3.74 19.49 -34.50
N GLN A 17 -3.76 20.07 -33.30
CA GLN A 17 -2.52 20.29 -32.55
C GLN A 17 -2.04 18.91 -32.09
N ALA A 18 -1.01 18.38 -32.73
CA ALA A 18 -0.24 17.28 -32.17
C ALA A 18 0.38 17.79 -30.88
N ALA A 19 0.04 17.17 -29.74
CA ALA A 19 0.81 17.35 -28.52
C ALA A 19 2.29 17.07 -28.85
N PRO A 20 3.25 17.85 -28.34
CA PRO A 20 4.66 17.53 -28.53
C PRO A 20 4.87 16.09 -28.05
N ALA A 21 5.40 15.23 -28.93
CA ALA A 21 5.76 13.88 -28.55
C ALA A 21 6.66 13.98 -27.31
N ALA A 22 6.27 13.33 -26.21
CA ALA A 22 7.13 13.20 -25.05
C ALA A 22 8.49 12.70 -25.59
N GLU A 23 9.56 13.45 -25.33
CA GLU A 23 10.90 13.15 -25.82
C GLU A 23 11.35 11.82 -25.19
N SER A 24 11.04 10.71 -25.86
CA SER A 24 11.48 9.39 -25.43
C SER A 24 13.00 9.35 -25.42
N ALA A 25 13.61 8.96 -24.31
CA ALA A 25 15.05 8.81 -24.17
C ALA A 25 15.47 7.34 -24.31
N ILE A 26 16.76 7.12 -24.58
CA ILE A 26 17.38 5.78 -24.55
C ILE A 26 18.43 5.82 -23.45
N CYS A 27 18.29 4.93 -22.47
CA CYS A 27 19.21 4.80 -21.36
C CYS A 27 20.51 4.09 -21.77
N SER A 28 21.51 4.11 -20.91
CA SER A 28 22.84 3.53 -21.21
C SER A 28 22.82 2.01 -21.45
N ASP A 29 21.81 1.31 -20.92
CA ASP A 29 21.56 -0.13 -21.12
C ASP A 29 20.75 -0.42 -22.41
N GLY A 30 20.35 0.61 -23.15
CA GLY A 30 19.53 0.50 -24.36
C GLY A 30 18.01 0.53 -24.11
N THR A 31 17.56 0.61 -22.85
CA THR A 31 16.14 0.70 -22.51
C THR A 31 15.57 2.04 -22.99
N ARG A 32 14.44 2.00 -23.71
CA ARG A 32 13.71 3.21 -24.10
C ARG A 32 12.79 3.62 -22.95
N VAL A 33 12.88 4.88 -22.55
CA VAL A 33 12.05 5.46 -21.48
C VAL A 33 11.33 6.72 -21.93
N THR A 34 10.31 7.12 -21.18
CA THR A 34 9.51 8.34 -21.38
C THR A 34 10.29 9.64 -21.20
N ASN A 35 11.26 9.67 -20.27
CA ASN A 35 12.12 10.82 -20.00
C ASN A 35 13.50 10.35 -19.50
N SER A 36 14.58 11.09 -19.80
CA SER A 36 15.96 10.71 -19.43
C SER A 36 16.19 10.61 -17.92
N ILE A 37 15.44 11.34 -17.08
CA ILE A 37 15.54 11.20 -15.62
C ILE A 37 15.13 9.79 -15.16
N CYS A 38 14.23 9.12 -15.89
CA CYS A 38 13.74 7.79 -15.54
C CYS A 38 14.84 6.71 -15.64
N CYS A 39 15.93 6.98 -16.38
CA CYS A 39 17.02 6.02 -16.56
C CYS A 39 17.72 5.61 -15.25
N ALA A 40 17.81 6.52 -14.27
CA ALA A 40 18.45 6.22 -12.99
C ALA A 40 17.69 5.18 -12.16
N PHE A 41 16.38 5.03 -12.39
CA PHE A 41 15.53 4.10 -11.65
C PHE A 41 15.66 2.65 -12.12
N ILE A 42 16.22 2.42 -13.32
CA ILE A 42 16.45 1.06 -13.85
C ILE A 42 17.47 0.30 -13.00
N PRO A 43 18.71 0.79 -12.78
CA PRO A 43 19.67 0.11 -11.93
C PRO A 43 19.24 0.12 -10.46
N LEU A 44 18.50 1.13 -9.98
CA LEU A 44 17.93 1.13 -8.63
C LEU A 44 16.96 -0.05 -8.44
N LYS A 45 16.02 -0.26 -9.38
CA LYS A 45 15.10 -1.39 -9.38
C LYS A 45 15.84 -2.73 -9.31
N GLU A 46 16.89 -2.90 -10.12
CA GLU A 46 17.69 -4.14 -10.12
C GLU A 46 18.38 -4.37 -8.77
N ASP A 47 18.92 -3.32 -8.17
CA ASP A 47 19.60 -3.37 -6.88
C ASP A 47 18.61 -3.70 -5.75
N LEU A 48 17.43 -3.06 -5.73
CA LEU A 48 16.37 -3.34 -4.75
C LEU A 48 15.90 -4.80 -4.84
N GLN A 49 15.64 -5.28 -6.06
CA GLN A 49 15.19 -6.65 -6.29
C GLN A 49 16.26 -7.70 -5.96
N SER A 50 17.54 -7.42 -6.23
CA SER A 50 18.62 -8.39 -5.96
C SER A 50 19.12 -8.36 -4.52
N THR A 51 18.91 -7.26 -3.80
CA THR A 51 19.47 -7.07 -2.46
C THR A 51 18.46 -7.30 -1.34
N ILE A 52 17.29 -6.64 -1.37
CA ILE A 52 16.34 -6.70 -0.25
C ILE A 52 15.05 -7.45 -0.59
N PHE A 53 14.50 -7.32 -1.82
CA PHE A 53 13.22 -7.95 -2.10
C PHE A 53 13.33 -9.38 -2.62
N MET A 54 14.42 -9.75 -3.30
CA MET A 54 14.63 -11.06 -3.90
C MET A 54 13.48 -11.52 -4.83
N ASN A 55 12.78 -10.57 -5.45
CA ASN A 55 11.54 -10.78 -6.22
C ASN A 55 10.40 -11.43 -5.40
N ASP A 56 10.42 -11.28 -4.09
CA ASP A 56 9.42 -11.81 -3.17
C ASP A 56 8.52 -10.70 -2.61
N CYS A 57 7.27 -11.06 -2.32
CA CYS A 57 6.36 -10.25 -1.53
C CYS A 57 6.49 -10.76 -0.09
N GLY A 58 7.65 -10.51 0.51
CA GLY A 58 7.98 -10.96 1.86
C GLY A 58 8.22 -9.78 2.79
N GLU A 59 8.88 -10.04 3.92
CA GLU A 59 9.07 -9.07 5.01
C GLU A 59 9.59 -7.70 4.55
N ASP A 60 10.76 -7.66 3.90
CA ASP A 60 11.38 -6.41 3.45
C ASP A 60 10.48 -5.64 2.44
N ALA A 61 9.66 -6.35 1.65
CA ALA A 61 8.70 -5.73 0.75
C ALA A 61 7.52 -5.11 1.51
N HIS A 62 6.98 -5.80 2.52
CA HIS A 62 5.90 -5.30 3.37
C HIS A 62 6.32 -4.03 4.12
N GLU A 63 7.49 -4.06 4.74
CA GLU A 63 8.01 -2.93 5.51
C GLU A 63 8.30 -1.71 4.63
N VAL A 64 8.82 -1.89 3.42
CA VAL A 64 8.99 -0.78 2.48
C VAL A 64 7.66 -0.23 1.97
N VAL A 65 6.63 -1.07 1.77
CA VAL A 65 5.28 -0.57 1.43
C VAL A 65 4.72 0.26 2.58
N ARG A 66 4.86 -0.20 3.83
CA ARG A 66 4.50 0.56 5.02
C ARG A 66 5.23 1.91 5.08
N LEU A 67 6.53 1.93 4.81
CA LEU A 67 7.32 3.17 4.78
C LEU A 67 6.78 4.21 3.82
N THR A 68 6.29 3.82 2.64
CA THR A 68 5.69 4.78 1.69
C THR A 68 4.48 5.51 2.27
N PHE A 69 3.69 4.84 3.11
CA PHE A 69 2.56 5.46 3.78
C PHE A 69 3.02 6.38 4.91
N HIS A 70 3.94 5.89 5.76
CA HIS A 70 4.43 6.63 6.92
C HIS A 70 5.18 7.91 6.53
N ASP A 71 5.98 7.88 5.47
CA ASP A 71 6.60 9.08 4.88
C ASP A 71 5.50 10.02 4.33
N ALA A 72 4.65 9.51 3.43
CA ALA A 72 3.69 10.34 2.70
C ALA A 72 2.63 11.03 3.58
N VAL A 73 2.08 10.33 4.58
CA VAL A 73 0.93 10.83 5.35
C VAL A 73 1.33 11.89 6.39
N ALA A 74 2.62 12.06 6.66
CA ALA A 74 3.19 13.01 7.61
C ALA A 74 3.18 14.46 7.08
N ILE A 75 2.00 14.97 6.74
CA ILE A 75 1.73 16.34 6.27
C ILE A 75 0.41 16.84 6.84
N SER A 76 0.21 18.14 7.06
CA SER A 76 -1.08 18.66 7.54
C SER A 76 -1.50 19.93 6.82
N ARG A 77 -2.67 19.91 6.19
CA ARG A 77 -3.26 21.10 5.56
C ARG A 77 -3.64 22.15 6.60
N SER A 78 -4.16 21.74 7.75
CA SER A 78 -4.58 22.66 8.82
C SER A 78 -3.41 23.25 9.62
N GLN A 79 -2.34 22.49 9.86
CA GLN A 79 -1.17 22.98 10.60
C GLN A 79 -0.09 23.62 9.71
N GLY A 80 -0.16 23.40 8.39
CA GLY A 80 0.70 24.02 7.39
C GLY A 80 2.06 23.31 7.21
N PRO A 81 2.91 23.81 6.30
CA PRO A 81 4.10 23.09 5.82
C PRO A 81 5.23 22.93 6.85
N LYS A 82 5.10 23.50 8.05
CA LYS A 82 6.13 23.41 9.11
C LYS A 82 6.06 22.13 9.92
N VAL A 83 4.99 21.34 9.77
CA VAL A 83 4.80 20.12 10.58
C VAL A 83 5.19 18.84 9.85
N GLY A 84 5.53 18.93 8.56
CA GLY A 84 5.89 17.79 7.73
C GLY A 84 5.58 18.06 6.26
N GLY A 85 6.38 17.50 5.35
CA GLY A 85 6.32 17.78 3.92
C GLY A 85 5.63 16.71 3.08
N GLY A 86 5.18 15.60 3.67
CA GLY A 86 4.47 14.53 2.97
C GLY A 86 5.45 13.54 2.34
N ALA A 87 5.21 13.13 1.10
CA ALA A 87 6.05 12.11 0.43
C ALA A 87 7.38 12.73 0.01
N ASP A 88 8.28 12.98 0.95
CA ASP A 88 9.47 13.82 0.79
C ASP A 88 10.77 13.14 1.25
N GLY A 89 10.69 11.90 1.77
CA GLY A 89 11.81 11.13 2.27
C GLY A 89 12.33 11.61 3.63
N SER A 90 11.55 12.34 4.41
CA SER A 90 11.92 12.82 5.75
C SER A 90 12.35 11.67 6.66
N MET A 91 11.72 10.51 6.53
CA MET A 91 12.08 9.28 7.25
C MET A 91 13.55 8.86 7.03
N LEU A 92 14.07 9.00 5.80
CA LEU A 92 15.46 8.66 5.48
C LEU A 92 16.44 9.78 5.80
N LEU A 93 16.00 11.04 5.67
CA LEU A 93 16.83 12.23 5.86
C LEU A 93 16.98 12.63 7.33
N PHE A 94 16.00 12.28 8.17
CA PHE A 94 15.98 12.50 9.62
C PHE A 94 15.74 11.19 10.38
N PRO A 95 16.60 10.17 10.19
CA PRO A 95 16.34 8.82 10.66
C PRO A 95 16.26 8.71 12.18
N THR A 96 16.85 9.64 12.92
CA THR A 96 16.80 9.66 14.39
C THR A 96 15.61 10.42 14.97
N VAL A 97 14.69 10.93 14.14
CA VAL A 97 13.54 11.73 14.60
C VAL A 97 12.25 10.95 14.46
N GLU A 98 11.70 10.84 13.25
CA GLU A 98 10.38 10.27 13.01
C GLU A 98 10.30 8.77 13.31
N PRO A 99 11.30 7.93 12.95
CA PRO A 99 11.31 6.51 13.32
C PRO A 99 11.21 6.25 14.82
N ASN A 100 11.60 7.21 15.67
CA ASN A 100 11.54 7.10 17.13
C ASN A 100 10.18 7.50 17.74
N PHE A 101 9.21 7.94 16.93
CA PHE A 101 7.84 8.18 17.42
C PHE A 101 7.11 6.85 17.65
N SER A 102 6.23 6.79 18.66
CA SER A 102 5.57 5.52 19.04
C SER A 102 4.74 4.92 17.91
N ALA A 103 4.06 5.76 17.12
CA ALA A 103 3.26 5.33 15.97
C ALA A 103 4.12 4.79 14.80
N ASN A 104 5.42 5.04 14.83
CA ASN A 104 6.41 4.59 13.85
C ASN A 104 7.23 3.39 14.33
N ASN A 105 6.90 2.77 15.47
CA ASN A 105 7.65 1.63 15.99
C ASN A 105 7.80 0.53 14.91
N GLY A 106 9.03 0.04 14.71
CA GLY A 106 9.43 -0.93 13.68
C GLY A 106 9.74 -0.33 12.30
N ILE A 107 9.46 0.96 12.03
CA ILE A 107 9.75 1.55 10.71
C ILE A 107 11.26 1.72 10.46
N ASP A 108 12.06 1.71 11.52
CA ASP A 108 13.52 1.78 11.49
C ASP A 108 14.13 0.71 10.58
N ASP A 109 13.52 -0.47 10.51
CA ASP A 109 14.02 -1.55 9.66
C ASP A 109 13.99 -1.18 8.17
N SER A 110 12.86 -0.66 7.68
CA SER A 110 12.72 -0.18 6.31
C SER A 110 13.61 1.04 6.00
N VAL A 111 13.75 1.96 6.95
CA VAL A 111 14.60 3.16 6.82
C VAL A 111 16.06 2.75 6.69
N ASN A 112 16.53 1.89 7.58
CA ASN A 112 17.90 1.38 7.59
C ASN A 112 18.20 0.56 6.33
N ASN A 113 17.20 -0.16 5.79
CA ASN A 113 17.33 -0.87 4.52
C ASN A 113 17.46 0.05 3.30
N LEU A 114 16.76 1.19 3.27
CA LEU A 114 16.79 2.09 2.10
C LEU A 114 17.95 3.11 2.11
N ILE A 115 18.51 3.47 3.27
CA ILE A 115 19.62 4.45 3.36
C ILE A 115 20.84 4.07 2.49
N PRO A 116 21.31 2.81 2.44
CA PRO A 116 22.41 2.42 1.54
C PRO A 116 22.11 2.69 0.06
N PHE A 117 20.86 2.52 -0.37
CA PHE A 117 20.44 2.83 -1.75
C PHE A 117 20.40 4.33 -2.00
N MET A 118 19.97 5.13 -1.03
CA MET A 118 20.03 6.60 -1.11
C MET A 118 21.47 7.09 -1.30
N GLN A 119 22.43 6.47 -0.61
CA GLN A 119 23.85 6.81 -0.72
C GLN A 119 24.46 6.36 -2.05
N LYS A 120 24.09 5.17 -2.55
CA LYS A 120 24.63 4.58 -3.78
C LYS A 120 24.01 5.19 -5.04
N HIS A 121 22.69 5.34 -5.08
CA HIS A 121 21.93 5.91 -6.20
C HIS A 121 21.68 7.41 -5.99
N ASN A 122 22.75 8.15 -5.70
CA ASN A 122 22.73 9.54 -5.20
C ASN A 122 22.21 10.63 -6.18
N THR A 123 21.72 10.22 -7.35
CA THR A 123 21.02 11.11 -8.30
C THR A 123 19.51 11.11 -8.08
N ILE A 124 19.00 10.16 -7.28
CA ILE A 124 17.60 10.00 -6.90
C ILE A 124 17.41 10.60 -5.50
N SER A 125 16.35 11.38 -5.29
CA SER A 125 16.04 11.96 -3.98
C SER A 125 15.52 10.90 -3.00
N ALA A 126 15.59 11.18 -1.71
CA ALA A 126 15.02 10.31 -0.67
C ALA A 126 13.53 10.03 -0.90
N GLY A 127 12.73 11.07 -1.17
CA GLY A 127 11.30 10.90 -1.45
C GLY A 127 11.02 10.09 -2.73
N ASP A 128 11.80 10.29 -3.80
CA ASP A 128 11.66 9.46 -5.00
C ASP A 128 12.06 8.00 -4.73
N LEU A 129 13.11 7.77 -3.93
CA LEU A 129 13.55 6.43 -3.53
C LEU A 129 12.46 5.70 -2.74
N VAL A 130 11.88 6.31 -1.71
CA VAL A 130 10.82 5.69 -0.88
C VAL A 130 9.65 5.28 -1.77
N GLN A 131 9.12 6.21 -2.57
CA GLN A 131 7.96 5.93 -3.41
C GLN A 131 8.25 4.92 -4.52
N PHE A 132 9.45 4.96 -5.12
CA PHE A 132 9.85 3.98 -6.12
C PHE A 132 10.05 2.59 -5.52
N ALA A 133 10.69 2.49 -4.35
CA ALA A 133 10.93 1.22 -3.67
C ALA A 133 9.63 0.53 -3.29
N GLY A 134 8.62 1.25 -2.77
CA GLY A 134 7.30 0.67 -2.53
C GLY A 134 6.57 0.25 -3.80
N ALA A 135 6.69 1.02 -4.89
CA ALA A 135 6.13 0.61 -6.19
C ALA A 135 6.80 -0.67 -6.72
N VAL A 136 8.11 -0.84 -6.55
CA VAL A 136 8.84 -2.06 -6.90
C VAL A 136 8.43 -3.23 -5.99
N ALA A 137 8.38 -3.02 -4.67
CA ALA A 137 7.97 -4.03 -3.69
C ALA A 137 6.58 -4.62 -4.03
N LEU A 138 5.59 -3.76 -4.29
CA LEU A 138 4.24 -4.18 -4.67
C LEU A 138 4.20 -5.05 -5.93
N THR A 139 5.09 -4.83 -6.90
CA THR A 139 5.10 -5.67 -8.13
C THR A 139 5.43 -7.13 -7.86
N ASN A 140 6.03 -7.44 -6.70
CA ASN A 140 6.32 -8.80 -6.28
C ASN A 140 5.11 -9.54 -5.70
N CYS A 141 4.05 -8.82 -5.34
CA CYS A 141 2.84 -9.35 -4.73
C CYS A 141 1.82 -9.74 -5.83
N PRO A 142 1.52 -11.03 -6.04
CA PRO A 142 0.58 -11.45 -7.08
C PRO A 142 -0.77 -10.77 -6.92
N GLY A 143 -1.23 -10.08 -7.97
CA GLY A 143 -2.51 -9.36 -7.99
C GLY A 143 -2.42 -7.87 -7.69
N ALA A 144 -1.26 -7.37 -7.25
CA ALA A 144 -1.05 -5.95 -7.02
C ALA A 144 -1.09 -5.17 -8.34
N PRO A 145 -1.57 -3.91 -8.32
CA PRO A 145 -1.49 -3.06 -9.48
C PRO A 145 -0.04 -2.59 -9.72
N ARG A 146 0.29 -2.32 -10.98
CA ARG A 146 1.47 -1.50 -11.31
C ARG A 146 1.15 -0.03 -11.03
N LEU A 147 1.78 0.54 -10.01
CA LEU A 147 1.53 1.92 -9.58
C LEU A 147 1.95 2.96 -10.63
N GLU A 148 1.30 4.12 -10.59
CA GLU A 148 1.87 5.34 -11.19
C GLU A 148 3.11 5.73 -10.38
N PHE A 149 4.19 6.07 -11.06
CA PHE A 149 5.39 6.59 -10.42
C PHE A 149 5.80 7.90 -11.08
N LEU A 150 5.64 9.00 -10.34
CA LEU A 150 6.12 10.31 -10.74
C LEU A 150 7.41 10.63 -9.98
N ALA A 151 8.45 11.08 -10.68
CA ALA A 151 9.76 11.42 -10.13
C ALA A 151 10.03 12.93 -10.16
N GLY A 152 10.99 13.40 -9.37
CA GLY A 152 11.42 14.79 -9.29
C GLY A 152 11.19 15.45 -7.93
N ARG A 153 10.92 14.68 -6.88
CA ARG A 153 10.79 15.24 -5.51
C ARG A 153 12.12 15.88 -5.08
N PRO A 154 12.12 17.08 -4.46
CA PRO A 154 13.34 17.68 -3.95
C PRO A 154 14.02 16.81 -2.88
N ASN A 155 15.35 16.76 -2.89
CA ASN A 155 16.12 16.03 -1.87
C ASN A 155 16.41 16.86 -0.61
N LYS A 156 15.47 17.73 -0.22
CA LYS A 156 15.59 18.65 0.93
C LYS A 156 14.22 18.86 1.53
N THR A 157 14.07 18.55 2.82
CA THR A 157 12.84 18.75 3.58
C THR A 157 13.14 19.02 5.07
N ILE A 158 12.16 18.87 5.94
CA ILE A 158 12.22 18.92 7.40
C ILE A 158 11.72 17.61 7.99
N ALA A 159 12.13 17.28 9.22
CA ALA A 159 11.49 16.21 9.97
C ALA A 159 10.03 16.58 10.26
N ALA A 160 9.12 15.63 10.11
CA ALA A 160 7.74 15.81 10.51
C ALA A 160 7.60 15.80 12.05
N VAL A 161 6.51 16.38 12.55
CA VAL A 161 6.14 16.31 13.97
C VAL A 161 5.40 15.01 14.26
N ASP A 162 5.39 14.60 15.53
CA ASP A 162 4.63 13.46 16.00
C ASP A 162 3.09 13.69 15.90
N GLY A 163 2.31 12.61 15.93
CA GLY A 163 0.85 12.61 15.91
C GLY A 163 0.23 12.78 14.52
N LEU A 164 1.01 12.66 13.44
CA LEU A 164 0.51 12.70 12.06
C LEU A 164 0.20 11.31 11.48
N ILE A 165 0.67 10.25 12.13
CA ILE A 165 0.45 8.85 11.73
C ILE A 165 -0.80 8.32 12.43
N PRO A 166 -1.78 7.72 11.71
CA PRO A 166 -2.89 7.02 12.34
C PRO A 166 -2.41 5.81 13.16
N GLU A 167 -3.01 5.60 14.33
CA GLU A 167 -2.70 4.45 15.18
C GLU A 167 -3.83 3.41 15.14
N PRO A 168 -3.54 2.10 15.33
CA PRO A 168 -4.56 1.06 15.26
C PRO A 168 -5.63 1.18 16.36
N SER A 169 -5.34 1.91 17.44
CA SER A 169 -6.29 2.20 18.53
C SER A 169 -7.22 3.39 18.24
N ASP A 170 -6.98 4.14 17.16
CA ASP A 170 -7.77 5.32 16.81
C ASP A 170 -9.20 4.94 16.40
N ASN A 171 -10.16 5.79 16.77
CA ASN A 171 -11.52 5.64 16.26
C ASN A 171 -11.63 6.13 14.81
N VAL A 172 -12.64 5.63 14.10
CA VAL A 172 -12.89 5.95 12.68
C VAL A 172 -12.98 7.45 12.41
N SER A 173 -13.56 8.25 13.31
CA SER A 173 -13.64 9.70 13.11
C SER A 173 -12.27 10.38 13.12
N LYS A 174 -11.35 9.94 14.00
CA LYS A 174 -9.97 10.44 14.05
C LYS A 174 -9.21 10.02 12.79
N ILE A 175 -9.31 8.76 12.38
CA ILE A 175 -8.67 8.25 11.15
C ILE A 175 -9.15 9.03 9.93
N LEU A 176 -10.46 9.13 9.70
CA LEU A 176 -11.00 9.85 8.53
C LEU A 176 -10.64 11.34 8.54
N ALA A 177 -10.61 11.98 9.72
CA ALA A 177 -10.17 13.37 9.84
C ALA A 177 -8.68 13.54 9.51
N ARG A 178 -7.84 12.61 9.97
CA ARG A 178 -6.38 12.58 9.73
C ARG A 178 -6.07 12.45 8.25
N PHE A 179 -6.73 11.53 7.55
CA PHE A 179 -6.61 11.35 6.10
C PHE A 179 -7.15 12.57 5.32
N LYS A 180 -8.29 13.14 5.73
CA LYS A 180 -8.81 14.36 5.12
C LYS A 180 -7.86 15.55 5.28
N ASP A 181 -7.25 15.71 6.45
CA ASP A 181 -6.28 16.78 6.72
C ASP A 181 -4.96 16.60 5.98
N ALA A 182 -4.49 15.36 5.80
CA ALA A 182 -3.25 15.08 5.07
C ALA A 182 -3.38 15.41 3.58
N GLY A 183 -4.47 14.97 2.93
CA GLY A 183 -4.56 15.00 1.47
C GLY A 183 -5.96 15.11 0.89
N ASP A 184 -6.98 15.46 1.68
CA ASP A 184 -8.39 15.43 1.26
C ASP A 184 -8.86 14.04 0.82
N PHE A 185 -8.38 12.98 1.47
CA PHE A 185 -8.84 11.63 1.16
C PHE A 185 -10.29 11.43 1.64
N SER A 186 -11.12 10.90 0.73
CA SER A 186 -12.46 10.43 1.02
C SER A 186 -12.42 9.13 1.83
N PRO A 187 -13.49 8.77 2.57
CA PRO A 187 -13.57 7.49 3.26
C PRO A 187 -13.37 6.27 2.33
N PHE A 188 -13.79 6.37 1.07
CA PHE A 188 -13.54 5.32 0.08
C PHE A 188 -12.05 5.18 -0.24
N GLU A 189 -11.33 6.28 -0.45
CA GLU A 189 -9.88 6.24 -0.69
C GLU A 189 -9.12 5.71 0.53
N VAL A 190 -9.57 6.01 1.76
CA VAL A 190 -8.97 5.44 2.99
C VAL A 190 -9.11 3.92 3.01
N VAL A 191 -10.32 3.40 2.75
CA VAL A 191 -10.55 1.94 2.68
C VAL A 191 -9.78 1.32 1.50
N ALA A 192 -9.67 2.02 0.37
CA ALA A 192 -8.89 1.55 -0.77
C ALA A 192 -7.40 1.43 -0.43
N LEU A 193 -6.82 2.39 0.31
CA LEU A 193 -5.42 2.32 0.77
C LEU A 193 -5.17 1.16 1.73
N LEU A 194 -6.15 0.80 2.57
CA LEU A 194 -6.07 -0.37 3.46
C LEU A 194 -6.04 -1.72 2.72
N ALA A 195 -6.19 -1.74 1.40
CA ALA A 195 -5.83 -2.92 0.62
C ALA A 195 -4.34 -3.28 0.78
N SER A 196 -3.47 -2.37 1.24
CA SER A 196 -2.10 -2.76 1.62
C SER A 196 -2.07 -3.81 2.73
N HIS A 197 -3.10 -3.91 3.58
CA HIS A 197 -3.14 -4.86 4.69
C HIS A 197 -3.30 -6.32 4.25
N THR A 198 -3.63 -6.60 2.98
CA THR A 198 -3.58 -7.98 2.44
C THR A 198 -2.14 -8.47 2.19
N ILE A 199 -1.15 -7.58 2.23
CA ILE A 199 0.28 -7.91 2.18
C ILE A 199 1.03 -7.34 3.38
N ALA A 200 0.47 -7.51 4.58
CA ALA A 200 1.02 -6.93 5.79
C ALA A 200 0.95 -7.87 7.01
N ARG A 201 1.83 -7.58 7.96
CA ARG A 201 1.98 -8.28 9.24
C ARG A 201 2.29 -7.26 10.35
N ALA A 202 2.22 -7.69 11.60
CA ALA A 202 2.58 -6.88 12.77
C ALA A 202 3.62 -7.56 13.66
N ASP A 203 4.65 -6.79 14.01
CA ASP A 203 5.73 -7.23 14.91
C ASP A 203 5.76 -6.49 16.25
N LYS A 204 5.03 -5.38 16.35
CA LYS A 204 5.12 -4.44 17.49
C LYS A 204 3.81 -4.21 18.24
N VAL A 205 2.69 -4.76 17.75
CA VAL A 205 1.39 -4.63 18.43
C VAL A 205 1.34 -5.56 19.65
N ASP A 206 1.78 -6.80 19.46
CA ASP A 206 2.04 -7.76 20.53
C ASP A 206 3.53 -8.09 20.56
N GLU A 207 4.22 -7.76 21.64
CA GLU A 207 5.68 -7.98 21.74
C GLU A 207 6.07 -9.45 22.01
N THR A 208 5.11 -10.36 22.15
CA THR A 208 5.34 -11.79 22.42
C THR A 208 5.35 -12.68 21.17
N VAL A 209 4.87 -12.15 20.03
CA VAL A 209 4.84 -12.82 18.73
C VAL A 209 5.29 -11.84 17.65
N ASP A 210 5.94 -12.33 16.61
CA ASP A 210 6.33 -11.55 15.44
C ASP A 210 5.51 -11.96 14.22
N ALA A 211 5.55 -11.13 13.18
CA ALA A 211 5.02 -11.40 11.86
C ALA A 211 3.56 -11.91 11.87
N ALA A 212 2.71 -11.38 12.77
CA ALA A 212 1.30 -11.75 12.82
C ALA A 212 0.55 -11.14 11.61
N PRO A 213 0.10 -11.94 10.63
CA PRO A 213 -0.47 -11.41 9.40
C PRO A 213 -1.88 -10.83 9.62
N PHE A 214 -2.30 -9.89 8.77
CA PHE A 214 -3.65 -9.31 8.87
C PHE A 214 -4.71 -10.07 8.04
N ASP A 215 -4.27 -11.00 7.21
CA ASP A 215 -5.11 -12.01 6.56
C ASP A 215 -4.37 -13.34 6.38
N SER A 216 -5.05 -14.35 5.86
CA SER A 216 -4.50 -15.69 5.66
C SER A 216 -3.54 -15.84 4.48
N THR A 217 -3.32 -14.78 3.70
CA THR A 217 -2.56 -14.78 2.44
C THR A 217 -1.58 -13.60 2.35
N PRO A 218 -0.73 -13.35 3.36
CA PRO A 218 0.03 -12.10 3.51
C PRO A 218 1.08 -11.84 2.40
N PHE A 219 1.24 -12.76 1.44
CA PHE A 219 2.18 -12.63 0.32
C PHE A 219 1.46 -12.47 -1.02
N THR A 220 0.13 -12.36 -1.01
CA THR A 220 -0.73 -12.22 -2.19
C THR A 220 -1.58 -10.97 -2.05
N PHE A 221 -1.58 -10.10 -3.05
CA PHE A 221 -2.39 -8.89 -3.01
C PHE A 221 -3.82 -9.22 -3.46
N ASP A 222 -4.60 -9.85 -2.58
CA ASP A 222 -5.98 -10.24 -2.84
C ASP A 222 -7.00 -9.58 -1.88
N THR A 223 -8.21 -10.11 -1.85
CA THR A 223 -9.34 -9.49 -1.12
C THR A 223 -9.62 -10.17 0.23
N GLN A 224 -8.74 -11.08 0.69
CA GLN A 224 -8.95 -11.87 1.90
C GLN A 224 -9.05 -10.99 3.15
N VAL A 225 -8.20 -9.98 3.33
CA VAL A 225 -8.32 -9.03 4.46
C VAL A 225 -9.72 -8.41 4.58
N PHE A 226 -10.35 -8.05 3.46
CA PHE A 226 -11.70 -7.47 3.47
C PHE A 226 -12.77 -8.48 3.90
N LEU A 227 -12.58 -9.77 3.56
CA LEU A 227 -13.43 -10.86 3.99
C LEU A 227 -13.21 -11.20 5.47
N GLU A 228 -11.96 -11.39 5.86
CA GLU A 228 -11.56 -12.00 7.12
C GLU A 228 -11.82 -11.05 8.30
N VAL A 229 -11.63 -9.75 8.13
CA VAL A 229 -12.00 -8.73 9.14
C VAL A 229 -13.52 -8.70 9.42
N LEU A 230 -14.36 -9.14 8.48
CA LEU A 230 -15.81 -9.26 8.67
C LEU A 230 -16.22 -10.54 9.42
N LEU A 231 -15.30 -11.47 9.69
CA LEU A 231 -15.60 -12.68 10.44
C LEU A 231 -15.62 -12.41 11.95
N LYS A 232 -16.38 -13.21 12.69
CA LYS A 232 -16.41 -13.18 14.15
C LYS A 232 -15.04 -13.59 14.72
N GLY A 233 -14.48 -12.76 15.59
CA GLY A 233 -13.26 -13.07 16.33
C GLY A 233 -13.46 -14.22 17.32
N THR A 234 -12.46 -15.10 17.42
CA THR A 234 -12.48 -16.30 18.27
C THR A 234 -11.30 -16.40 19.25
N GLY A 235 -10.23 -15.64 19.05
CA GLY A 235 -9.08 -15.58 19.97
C GLY A 235 -8.10 -14.46 19.62
N PHE A 236 -6.86 -14.57 20.10
CA PHE A 236 -5.73 -13.71 19.77
C PHE A 236 -4.53 -14.60 19.42
N PRO A 237 -3.70 -14.23 18.43
CA PRO A 237 -2.53 -15.04 18.04
C PRO A 237 -1.42 -15.06 19.09
N GLY A 238 -1.40 -14.04 19.98
CA GLY A 238 -0.55 -13.94 21.16
C GLY A 238 -1.37 -13.67 22.43
N THR A 239 -1.09 -12.56 23.10
CA THR A 239 -1.78 -12.08 24.28
C THR A 239 -3.05 -11.29 23.94
N GLY A 240 -3.98 -11.16 24.89
CA GLY A 240 -5.31 -10.56 24.67
C GLY A 240 -5.47 -9.14 25.23
N ASN A 241 -4.38 -8.44 25.52
CA ASN A 241 -4.38 -7.16 26.26
C ASN A 241 -3.56 -6.06 25.58
N ASN A 242 -3.33 -6.17 24.26
CA ASN A 242 -2.57 -5.23 23.46
C ASN A 242 -3.41 -4.02 23.03
N SER A 243 -2.77 -2.85 22.94
CA SER A 243 -3.44 -1.62 22.49
C SER A 243 -3.68 -1.66 20.98
N GLY A 244 -4.93 -1.41 20.56
CA GLY A 244 -5.27 -1.40 19.14
C GLY A 244 -5.45 -2.78 18.51
N GLU A 245 -5.49 -3.85 19.31
CA GLU A 245 -5.80 -5.21 18.84
C GLU A 245 -7.20 -5.64 19.30
N VAL A 246 -7.90 -6.40 18.47
CA VAL A 246 -9.16 -7.06 18.80
C VAL A 246 -9.12 -8.53 18.39
N SER A 247 -10.08 -9.32 18.87
CA SER A 247 -10.09 -10.76 18.61
C SER A 247 -10.10 -11.09 17.11
N SER A 248 -9.14 -11.91 16.71
CA SER A 248 -8.92 -12.47 15.38
C SER A 248 -9.80 -13.69 15.12
N PRO A 249 -10.26 -13.91 13.87
CA PRO A 249 -10.99 -15.09 13.48
C PRO A 249 -10.06 -16.29 13.29
N LEU A 250 -8.77 -16.11 13.00
CA LEU A 250 -7.81 -17.18 12.71
C LEU A 250 -6.56 -17.08 13.63
N PRO A 251 -6.71 -17.25 14.95
CA PRO A 251 -5.63 -16.98 15.91
C PRO A 251 -4.64 -18.15 16.10
N LEU A 252 -4.70 -19.24 15.32
CA LEU A 252 -3.87 -20.42 15.56
C LEU A 252 -2.39 -20.14 15.23
N THR A 253 -1.58 -20.04 16.29
CA THR A 253 -0.11 -19.92 16.19
C THR A 253 0.58 -21.28 16.39
N SER A 254 1.56 -21.59 15.55
CA SER A 254 2.44 -22.76 15.74
C SER A 254 3.85 -22.47 15.22
N GLY A 255 4.86 -22.49 16.08
CA GLY A 255 6.22 -22.15 15.69
C GLY A 255 6.30 -20.68 15.25
N THR A 256 6.89 -20.42 14.09
CA THR A 256 6.95 -19.08 13.46
C THR A 256 5.75 -18.76 12.57
N ASP A 257 4.85 -19.74 12.35
CA ASP A 257 3.59 -19.52 11.67
C ASP A 257 2.61 -18.89 12.67
N THR A 258 2.75 -17.58 12.85
CA THR A 258 1.90 -16.76 13.74
C THR A 258 0.48 -16.66 13.17
N GLY A 259 -0.52 -16.83 14.03
CA GLY A 259 -1.92 -16.67 13.65
C GLY A 259 -2.26 -15.25 13.22
N GLU A 260 -3.39 -15.08 12.53
CA GLU A 260 -3.88 -13.78 12.08
C GLU A 260 -4.08 -12.85 13.27
N MET A 261 -3.64 -11.60 13.14
CA MET A 261 -3.94 -10.49 14.04
C MET A 261 -5.01 -9.59 13.43
N ARG A 262 -5.89 -9.04 14.26
CA ARG A 262 -6.87 -8.05 13.81
C ARG A 262 -6.69 -6.71 14.53
N LEU A 263 -6.39 -5.68 13.75
CA LEU A 263 -6.34 -4.31 14.25
C LEU A 263 -7.75 -3.80 14.59
N GLN A 264 -7.85 -3.02 15.67
CA GLN A 264 -9.10 -2.37 16.07
C GLN A 264 -9.59 -1.42 14.98
N SER A 265 -8.69 -0.62 14.40
CA SER A 265 -8.99 0.32 13.31
C SER A 265 -9.68 -0.35 12.13
N ASP A 266 -9.18 -1.49 11.70
CA ASP A 266 -9.71 -2.24 10.55
C ASP A 266 -11.07 -2.84 10.89
N PHE A 267 -11.18 -3.45 12.07
CA PHE A 267 -12.45 -3.95 12.60
C PHE A 267 -13.52 -2.85 12.63
N ALA A 268 -13.16 -1.65 13.08
CA ALA A 268 -14.07 -0.51 13.19
C ALA A 268 -14.44 0.06 11.82
N LEU A 269 -13.47 0.23 10.90
CA LEU A 269 -13.72 0.71 9.53
C LEU A 269 -14.60 -0.26 8.73
N ALA A 270 -14.46 -1.57 8.95
CA ALA A 270 -15.32 -2.58 8.33
C ALA A 270 -16.79 -2.51 8.78
N ARG A 271 -17.07 -1.85 9.91
CA ARG A 271 -18.38 -1.83 10.57
C ARG A 271 -19.01 -0.44 10.70
N ASP A 272 -18.25 0.63 10.53
CA ASP A 272 -18.75 2.01 10.58
C ASP A 272 -19.63 2.35 9.37
N GLU A 273 -20.74 3.05 9.59
CA GLU A 273 -21.70 3.38 8.53
C GLU A 273 -21.11 4.19 7.35
N ARG A 274 -20.00 4.91 7.59
CA ARG A 274 -19.31 5.72 6.58
C ARG A 274 -18.42 4.90 5.66
N THR A 275 -18.01 3.70 6.07
CA THR A 275 -16.97 2.90 5.40
C THR A 275 -17.37 1.45 5.16
N ALA A 276 -18.31 0.88 5.91
CA ALA A 276 -18.67 -0.55 5.85
C ALA A 276 -19.06 -1.03 4.45
N CYS A 277 -19.77 -0.21 3.67
CA CYS A 277 -20.12 -0.58 2.30
C CYS A 277 -18.95 -0.48 1.33
N ALA A 278 -18.03 0.48 1.52
CA ALA A 278 -16.79 0.52 0.76
C ALA A 278 -15.92 -0.71 1.09
N TRP A 279 -15.82 -1.06 2.38
CA TRP A 279 -15.10 -2.25 2.84
C TRP A 279 -15.66 -3.53 2.20
N GLN A 280 -16.97 -3.75 2.32
CA GLN A 280 -17.62 -4.93 1.74
C GLN A 280 -17.53 -4.95 0.20
N SER A 281 -17.43 -3.79 -0.46
CA SER A 281 -17.38 -3.73 -1.92
C SER A 281 -16.10 -4.29 -2.54
N PHE A 282 -15.04 -4.48 -1.74
CA PHE A 282 -13.81 -5.12 -2.22
C PHE A 282 -13.81 -6.64 -2.07
N VAL A 283 -14.70 -7.22 -1.26
CA VAL A 283 -14.76 -8.67 -1.07
C VAL A 283 -15.05 -9.37 -2.40
N ASN A 284 -14.12 -10.21 -2.85
CA ASN A 284 -14.18 -10.95 -4.12
C ASN A 284 -14.15 -10.08 -5.40
N GLU A 285 -13.74 -8.82 -5.29
CA GLU A 285 -13.68 -7.86 -6.40
C GLU A 285 -12.24 -7.42 -6.68
N GLN A 286 -11.39 -8.38 -7.08
CA GLN A 286 -9.93 -8.20 -7.24
C GLN A 286 -9.54 -6.99 -8.09
N GLU A 287 -10.10 -6.89 -9.30
CA GLU A 287 -9.75 -5.81 -10.24
C GLU A 287 -10.19 -4.44 -9.70
N PHE A 288 -11.37 -4.39 -9.06
CA PHE A 288 -11.88 -3.17 -8.46
C PHE A 288 -11.04 -2.73 -7.26
N MET A 289 -10.62 -3.66 -6.40
CA MET A 289 -9.72 -3.39 -5.29
C MET A 289 -8.36 -2.87 -5.79
N ALA A 290 -7.71 -3.59 -6.69
CA ALA A 290 -6.40 -3.22 -7.21
C ALA A 290 -6.42 -1.87 -7.94
N SER A 291 -7.44 -1.59 -8.75
CA SER A 291 -7.59 -0.30 -9.44
C SER A 291 -7.88 0.86 -8.47
N SER A 292 -8.68 0.62 -7.43
CA SER A 292 -8.98 1.62 -6.40
C SER A 292 -7.74 1.93 -5.54
N PHE A 293 -6.99 0.91 -5.14
CA PHE A 293 -5.71 1.07 -4.45
C PHE A 293 -4.72 1.87 -5.30
N ARG A 294 -4.58 1.52 -6.59
CA ARG A 294 -3.72 2.27 -7.52
C ARG A 294 -4.08 3.76 -7.58
N ALA A 295 -5.38 4.06 -7.67
CA ALA A 295 -5.85 5.44 -7.74
C ALA A 295 -5.57 6.22 -6.45
N ALA A 296 -5.79 5.60 -5.29
CA ALA A 296 -5.51 6.23 -4.00
C ALA A 296 -3.99 6.39 -3.76
N MET A 297 -3.17 5.41 -4.15
CA MET A 297 -1.71 5.48 -4.10
C MET A 297 -1.14 6.59 -5.00
N ALA A 298 -1.72 6.82 -6.19
CA ALA A 298 -1.32 7.93 -7.06
C ALA A 298 -1.48 9.31 -6.39
N LYS A 299 -2.45 9.45 -5.48
CA LYS A 299 -2.65 10.65 -4.66
C LYS A 299 -1.75 10.67 -3.43
N LEU A 300 -1.61 9.54 -2.72
CA LEU A 300 -0.73 9.41 -1.55
C LEU A 300 0.72 9.72 -1.91
N ALA A 301 1.22 9.14 -3.00
CA ALA A 301 2.62 9.25 -3.38
C ALA A 301 3.06 10.68 -3.69
N VAL A 302 2.14 11.61 -3.97
CA VAL A 302 2.45 13.00 -4.33
C VAL A 302 2.01 14.00 -3.27
N LEU A 303 1.67 13.55 -2.05
CA LEU A 303 1.43 14.48 -0.94
C LEU A 303 2.63 15.41 -0.74
N GLY A 304 2.35 16.69 -0.53
CA GLY A 304 3.37 17.74 -0.45
C GLY A 304 3.83 18.31 -1.80
N HIS A 305 3.42 17.69 -2.92
CA HIS A 305 3.91 18.01 -4.24
C HIS A 305 2.78 18.39 -5.20
N ASN A 306 3.08 19.27 -6.14
CA ASN A 306 2.22 19.49 -7.29
C ASN A 306 2.58 18.45 -8.36
N ARG A 307 1.65 17.53 -8.65
CA ARG A 307 1.87 16.44 -9.61
C ARG A 307 2.33 16.91 -11.00
N ASN A 308 1.96 18.14 -11.39
CA ASN A 308 2.32 18.68 -12.70
C ASN A 308 3.80 19.09 -12.81
N ASP A 309 4.48 19.20 -11.66
CA ASP A 309 5.90 19.52 -11.59
C ASP A 309 6.78 18.25 -11.51
N LEU A 310 6.15 17.06 -11.52
CA LEU A 310 6.82 15.77 -11.50
C LEU A 310 6.76 15.09 -12.87
N VAL A 311 7.78 14.28 -13.16
CA VAL A 311 7.93 13.54 -14.42
C VAL A 311 7.35 12.15 -14.27
N ASP A 312 6.49 11.74 -15.20
CA ASP A 312 5.97 10.37 -15.24
C ASP A 312 7.08 9.40 -15.66
N CYS A 313 7.50 8.55 -14.72
CA CYS A 313 8.46 7.46 -14.90
C CYS A 313 7.80 6.10 -14.64
N SER A 314 6.48 5.98 -14.81
CA SER A 314 5.75 4.72 -14.55
C SER A 314 6.23 3.57 -15.44
N ASP A 315 6.85 3.87 -16.58
CA ASP A 315 7.38 2.89 -17.53
C ASP A 315 8.59 2.09 -17.02
N VAL A 316 9.30 2.57 -16.00
CA VAL A 316 10.44 1.86 -15.38
C VAL A 316 10.07 1.03 -14.14
N VAL A 317 8.85 1.19 -13.62
CA VAL A 317 8.30 0.29 -12.58
C VAL A 317 8.18 -1.12 -13.18
N PRO A 318 8.55 -2.22 -12.51
CA PRO A 318 8.39 -3.56 -13.05
C PRO A 318 6.93 -3.87 -13.44
N GLN A 319 6.74 -4.87 -14.30
CA GLN A 319 5.42 -5.46 -14.46
C GLN A 319 5.05 -6.22 -13.19
N ALA A 320 3.85 -5.97 -12.66
CA ALA A 320 3.35 -6.67 -11.48
C ALA A 320 3.08 -8.15 -11.79
N LYS A 321 3.35 -9.03 -10.82
CA LYS A 321 2.95 -10.43 -10.92
C LYS A 321 1.43 -10.52 -11.08
N PRO A 322 0.93 -11.35 -12.02
CA PRO A 322 -0.51 -11.47 -12.24
C PRO A 322 -1.21 -12.04 -11.00
N ALA A 323 -2.48 -11.70 -10.84
CA ALA A 323 -3.32 -12.28 -9.79
C ALA A 323 -3.38 -13.80 -9.92
N VAL A 324 -3.56 -14.48 -8.78
CA VAL A 324 -3.78 -15.94 -8.72
C VAL A 324 -5.08 -16.35 -9.43
N ASN A 325 -6.02 -15.40 -9.64
CA ASN A 325 -7.34 -15.62 -10.23
C ASN A 325 -8.18 -16.66 -9.46
N LYS A 326 -7.95 -16.77 -8.15
CA LYS A 326 -8.82 -17.51 -7.22
C LYS A 326 -9.87 -16.52 -6.66
N PRO A 327 -11.17 -16.84 -6.68
CA PRO A 327 -12.17 -16.09 -5.92
C PRO A 327 -11.82 -16.06 -4.43
N ALA A 328 -12.29 -15.05 -3.70
CA ALA A 328 -12.17 -15.02 -2.25
C ALA A 328 -12.89 -16.24 -1.64
N THR A 329 -12.30 -16.83 -0.61
CA THR A 329 -12.84 -18.03 0.04
C THR A 329 -12.83 -17.86 1.55
N PHE A 330 -13.87 -18.35 2.22
CA PHE A 330 -13.80 -18.48 3.66
C PHE A 330 -12.66 -19.47 4.00
N PRO A 331 -11.73 -19.09 4.88
CA PRO A 331 -10.71 -20.01 5.37
C PRO A 331 -11.34 -21.24 6.01
N ALA A 332 -10.59 -22.34 6.09
CA ALA A 332 -11.04 -23.56 6.75
C ALA A 332 -11.54 -23.23 8.18
N THR A 333 -12.61 -23.90 8.63
CA THR A 333 -13.39 -23.62 9.86
C THR A 333 -14.33 -22.41 9.82
N LYS A 334 -14.27 -21.56 8.78
CA LYS A 334 -15.13 -20.37 8.67
C LYS A 334 -16.16 -20.52 7.56
N SER A 335 -17.24 -19.76 7.69
CA SER A 335 -18.35 -19.80 6.76
C SER A 335 -19.15 -18.50 6.79
N LYS A 336 -20.19 -18.44 5.96
CA LYS A 336 -21.20 -17.37 6.01
C LYS A 336 -21.82 -17.18 7.39
N ALA A 337 -21.89 -18.23 8.23
CA ALA A 337 -22.47 -18.14 9.57
C ALA A 337 -21.62 -17.28 10.53
N ASP A 338 -20.36 -17.04 10.20
CA ASP A 338 -19.40 -16.30 11.01
C ASP A 338 -19.33 -14.81 10.64
N LEU A 339 -20.07 -14.36 9.63
CA LEU A 339 -20.03 -12.98 9.16
C LEU A 339 -20.76 -12.00 10.11
N GLU A 340 -20.10 -10.87 10.37
CA GLU A 340 -20.62 -9.71 11.08
C GLU A 340 -20.81 -8.54 10.12
N LEU A 341 -21.86 -8.61 9.29
CA LEU A 341 -22.10 -7.64 8.23
C LEU A 341 -22.69 -6.32 8.73
N SER A 342 -22.18 -5.21 8.22
CA SER A 342 -22.65 -3.85 8.55
C SER A 342 -23.15 -3.05 7.35
N CYS A 343 -22.84 -3.46 6.12
CA CYS A 343 -23.35 -2.79 4.92
C CYS A 343 -24.81 -3.16 4.67
N LYS A 344 -25.69 -2.14 4.58
CA LYS A 344 -27.14 -2.32 4.37
C LYS A 344 -27.58 -2.18 2.91
N SER A 345 -26.73 -1.64 2.04
CA SER A 345 -27.06 -1.34 0.63
C SER A 345 -26.51 -2.35 -0.37
N LEU A 346 -25.51 -3.15 0.01
CA LEU A 346 -24.87 -4.13 -0.87
C LEU A 346 -25.12 -5.55 -0.36
N LYS A 347 -25.46 -6.46 -1.28
CA LYS A 347 -25.54 -7.88 -0.99
C LYS A 347 -24.13 -8.45 -0.86
N PHE A 348 -23.86 -9.17 0.23
CA PHE A 348 -22.61 -9.91 0.38
C PHE A 348 -22.50 -11.02 -0.68
N PRO A 349 -21.34 -11.22 -1.33
CA PRO A 349 -21.17 -12.23 -2.38
C PRO A 349 -21.33 -13.66 -1.86
N THR A 350 -21.65 -14.59 -2.75
CA THR A 350 -21.63 -16.02 -2.43
C THR A 350 -20.22 -16.54 -2.60
N LEU A 351 -19.57 -16.94 -1.51
CA LEU A 351 -18.21 -17.49 -1.52
C LEU A 351 -18.21 -18.97 -1.13
N THR A 352 -17.19 -19.70 -1.57
CA THR A 352 -16.92 -21.07 -1.10
C THR A 352 -16.09 -21.05 0.18
N THR A 353 -16.07 -22.19 0.88
CA THR A 353 -15.21 -22.41 2.05
C THR A 353 -14.10 -23.39 1.68
N ASP A 354 -12.87 -23.07 2.07
CA ASP A 354 -11.73 -23.97 1.90
C ASP A 354 -11.91 -25.25 2.73
N ARG A 355 -11.45 -26.39 2.20
CA ARG A 355 -11.66 -27.69 2.85
C ARG A 355 -10.76 -27.86 4.06
N GLY A 356 -11.35 -28.09 5.23
CA GLY A 356 -10.61 -28.45 6.44
C GLY A 356 -11.53 -28.47 7.66
N ALA A 357 -11.31 -29.41 8.58
CA ALA A 357 -12.04 -29.47 9.85
C ALA A 357 -11.38 -28.65 10.97
N THR A 358 -10.11 -28.28 10.77
CA THR A 358 -9.29 -27.47 11.67
C THR A 358 -8.79 -26.24 10.92
N GLU A 359 -8.41 -25.22 11.67
CA GLU A 359 -7.78 -24.02 11.13
C GLU A 359 -6.45 -24.38 10.46
N SER A 360 -6.19 -23.80 9.30
CA SER A 360 -4.91 -23.95 8.59
C SER A 360 -3.92 -22.95 9.17
N LEU A 361 -2.66 -23.36 9.35
CA LEU A 361 -1.59 -22.42 9.68
C LEU A 361 -1.36 -21.45 8.53
N ILE A 362 -1.10 -20.18 8.85
CA ILE A 362 -0.69 -19.16 7.89
C ILE A 362 0.83 -19.19 7.81
N PRO A 363 1.43 -19.53 6.65
CA PRO A 363 2.87 -19.71 6.57
C PRO A 363 3.65 -18.43 6.88
N HIS A 364 4.76 -18.57 7.62
CA HIS A 364 5.69 -17.48 7.88
C HIS A 364 6.42 -16.99 6.62
N CYS A 365 6.59 -17.85 5.61
CA CYS A 365 7.32 -17.55 4.38
C CYS A 365 6.47 -17.81 3.12
N SER A 366 6.73 -17.03 2.08
CA SER A 366 6.03 -17.08 0.77
C SER A 366 6.09 -18.44 0.07
N ASN A 367 7.10 -19.26 0.36
CA ASN A 367 7.24 -20.61 -0.16
C ASN A 367 6.57 -21.70 0.70
N GLY A 368 5.88 -21.32 1.78
CA GLY A 368 5.22 -22.22 2.72
C GLY A 368 6.12 -22.78 3.84
N SER A 369 7.38 -22.32 3.94
CA SER A 369 8.28 -22.72 5.04
C SER A 369 8.10 -21.84 6.29
N MET A 370 8.71 -22.29 7.38
CA MET A 370 8.80 -21.59 8.66
C MET A 370 10.07 -20.72 8.81
N ASN A 371 10.94 -20.72 7.80
CA ASN A 371 12.22 -20.00 7.84
C ASN A 371 12.60 -19.51 6.44
N CYS A 372 12.78 -18.21 6.32
CA CYS A 372 13.15 -17.48 5.12
C CYS A 372 14.20 -16.44 5.46
N THR A 373 15.07 -16.16 4.50
CA THR A 373 16.06 -15.11 4.62
C THR A 373 15.38 -13.76 4.48
N ALA A 374 15.56 -12.87 5.46
CA ALA A 374 15.31 -11.44 5.33
C ALA A 374 16.67 -10.71 5.32
N VAL A 375 16.76 -9.59 4.61
CA VAL A 375 17.99 -8.77 4.58
C VAL A 375 17.77 -7.56 5.46
N GLN A 376 18.58 -7.45 6.51
CA GLN A 376 18.51 -6.31 7.41
C GLN A 376 19.86 -5.61 7.49
N PHE A 377 19.91 -4.38 6.99
CA PHE A 377 21.06 -3.50 7.17
C PHE A 377 20.98 -2.80 8.52
N THR A 378 22.11 -2.75 9.23
CA THR A 378 22.24 -1.83 10.36
C THR A 378 22.23 -0.39 9.86
N GLY A 379 21.58 0.52 10.57
CA GLY A 379 21.58 1.92 10.19
C GLY A 379 21.32 2.89 11.34
N PRO A 380 21.15 4.18 11.02
CA PRO A 380 21.05 5.25 12.00
C PRO A 380 19.64 5.47 12.58
N ALA A 381 18.59 4.86 12.02
CA ALA A 381 17.24 4.94 12.57
C ALA A 381 17.11 4.11 13.83
#